data_AF-A0A973CXE9-F1
#
_entry.id   AF-A0A973CXE9-F1
#
_cell.length_a   1.000
_cell.length_b   1.000
_cell.length_c   1.000
_cell.angle_alpha   90.00
_cell.angle_beta   90.00
_cell.angle_gamma   90.00
#
_symmetry.space_group_name_H-M   'P 1'
#
loop_
_entity.id
_entity.type
_entity.pdbx_description
1 polymer ?
#
loop_
_entity_poly.entity_id
_entity_poly.type
_entity_poly.pdbx_seq_one_letter_code
_entity_poly.pdbx_strand_id
1 'polypeptide(L)'
;MTPDGSKDRASTQASPYVVISGDTHGGARVSDYREYLDPDQRASFDEWRGAYRNPSQKHIGSKKNKNWDSAEREADLESDGVVAHVIFPNTVPPFYDKAFHVSPTAKPEQYRQWRAGTRAHNRWLSEFCAERPGRSAGIGLIHLNDIDDAIEDVQWIARNGLAGGVLLPLPAPDDSHLEPLYAPCYDPLWAAIQDCDLVINQHSGQGSPDYGDDPGGDALWVLEMPFFVQRGFCQLILGGVFERFPRLRFILTESGCAWAPGLLRRMDGVHMGMRAGMMGEVDYSSATALPEPPSFYARRNC
;
A
#
# COMPACT_ATOMS: atom_id res chain seq x y z
N MET A 1 -10.38 41.56 57.24
CA MET A 1 -10.80 40.40 56.42
C MET A 1 -10.97 40.88 55.00
N THR A 2 -9.93 40.73 54.20
CA THR A 2 -9.94 40.85 52.74
C THR A 2 -9.40 39.51 52.23
N PRO A 3 -10.13 38.77 51.38
CA PRO A 3 -9.71 37.43 50.99
C PRO A 3 -8.47 37.51 50.09
N ASP A 4 -7.51 36.65 50.40
CA ASP A 4 -6.26 36.43 49.67
C ASP A 4 -6.53 35.99 48.22
N GLY A 5 -5.77 36.58 47.30
CA GLY A 5 -5.93 36.50 45.85
C GLY A 5 -5.04 35.47 45.18
N SER A 6 -4.85 34.29 45.77
CA SER A 6 -4.14 33.19 45.10
C SER A 6 -5.09 32.37 44.21
N LYS A 7 -5.44 32.91 43.04
CA LYS A 7 -5.97 32.07 41.96
C LYS A 7 -4.81 31.23 41.42
N ASP A 8 -4.80 29.95 41.81
CA ASP A 8 -4.04 28.89 41.17
C ASP A 8 -4.23 28.97 39.65
N ARG A 9 -3.23 29.48 38.95
CA ARG A 9 -3.05 29.20 37.53
C ARG A 9 -2.52 27.78 37.43
N ALA A 10 -3.42 26.81 37.55
CA ALA A 10 -3.13 25.44 37.12
C ALA A 10 -2.73 25.50 35.65
N SER A 11 -1.44 25.39 35.38
CA SER A 11 -0.90 25.10 34.07
C SER A 11 -1.54 23.81 33.59
N THR A 12 -2.44 23.91 32.60
CA THR A 12 -2.93 22.76 31.86
C THR A 12 -1.77 22.28 30.97
N GLN A 13 -0.80 21.55 31.56
CA GLN A 13 0.15 20.79 30.78
C GLN A 13 -0.64 19.72 30.02
N ALA A 14 -0.91 19.98 28.74
CA ALA A 14 -1.46 18.97 27.84
C ALA A 14 -0.53 17.76 27.87
N SER A 15 -1.08 16.56 28.05
CA SER A 15 -0.32 15.32 27.95
C SER A 15 0.39 15.26 26.59
N PRO A 16 1.66 14.80 26.53
CA PRO A 16 2.36 14.69 25.26
C PRO A 16 1.60 13.74 24.32
N TYR A 17 1.51 14.10 23.05
CA TYR A 17 0.95 13.25 21.99
C TYR A 17 2.05 12.38 21.40
N VAL A 18 1.72 11.13 21.07
CA VAL A 18 2.58 10.24 20.31
C VAL A 18 2.22 10.36 18.84
N VAL A 19 3.18 10.68 17.99
CA VAL A 19 2.99 10.80 16.54
C VAL A 19 3.70 9.65 15.84
N ILE A 20 2.95 8.89 15.06
CA ILE A 20 3.47 7.86 14.15
C ILE A 20 3.13 8.30 12.74
N SER A 21 4.12 8.40 11.87
CA SER A 21 3.83 8.68 10.46
C SER A 21 3.27 7.41 9.80
N GLY A 22 2.05 7.48 9.29
CA GLY A 22 1.43 6.39 8.54
C GLY A 22 1.97 6.23 7.12
N ASP A 23 2.80 7.18 6.65
CA ASP A 23 3.34 7.17 5.31
C ASP A 23 4.71 7.86 5.26
N THR A 24 5.71 7.09 4.89
CA THR A 24 7.04 7.56 4.51
C THR A 24 7.58 6.61 3.45
N HIS A 25 8.63 7.02 2.73
CA HIS A 25 9.20 6.16 1.70
C HIS A 25 10.70 5.88 1.90
N GLY A 26 11.14 4.70 1.48
CA GLY A 26 12.53 4.26 1.58
C GLY A 26 12.90 3.25 0.50
N GLY A 27 14.19 3.00 0.36
CA GLY A 27 14.73 2.03 -0.58
C GLY A 27 16.25 2.08 -0.59
N ALA A 28 16.91 0.96 -0.84
CA ALA A 28 18.36 0.89 -0.92
C ALA A 28 18.92 1.86 -1.97
N ARG A 29 20.23 2.12 -1.96
CA ARG A 29 20.89 2.62 -3.17
C ARG A 29 20.71 1.56 -4.24
N VAL A 30 20.43 1.98 -5.47
CA VAL A 30 20.15 1.02 -6.55
C VAL A 30 21.29 0.00 -6.69
N SER A 31 22.56 0.41 -6.55
CA SER A 31 23.72 -0.49 -6.58
C SER A 31 23.70 -1.58 -5.51
N ASP A 32 23.16 -1.27 -4.34
CA ASP A 32 23.26 -2.14 -3.16
C ASP A 32 22.24 -3.28 -3.24
N TYR A 33 21.17 -3.13 -4.03
CA TYR A 33 20.22 -4.21 -4.31
C TYR A 33 20.87 -5.47 -4.90
N ARG A 34 22.05 -5.34 -5.51
CA ARG A 34 22.81 -6.47 -6.04
C ARG A 34 23.08 -7.55 -4.97
N GLU A 35 23.35 -7.13 -3.74
CA GLU A 35 23.66 -8.05 -2.63
C GLU A 35 22.41 -8.79 -2.13
N TYR A 36 21.24 -8.18 -2.32
CA TYR A 36 19.94 -8.75 -1.94
C TYR A 36 19.31 -9.63 -3.02
N LEU A 37 19.89 -9.66 -4.23
CA LEU A 37 19.44 -10.52 -5.32
C LEU A 37 20.04 -11.92 -5.23
N ASP A 38 19.23 -12.91 -5.61
CA ASP A 38 19.68 -14.28 -5.77
C ASP A 38 20.83 -14.35 -6.81
N PRO A 39 21.83 -15.23 -6.62
CA PRO A 39 23.04 -15.23 -7.46
C PRO A 39 22.78 -15.32 -8.97
N ASP A 40 21.73 -16.02 -9.38
CA ASP A 40 21.33 -16.19 -10.79
C ASP A 40 20.72 -14.91 -11.41
N GLN A 41 20.27 -13.96 -10.59
CA GLN A 41 19.69 -12.69 -11.05
C GLN A 41 20.72 -11.55 -11.17
N ARG A 42 21.91 -11.71 -10.58
CA ARG A 42 22.91 -10.62 -10.47
C ARG A 42 23.47 -10.17 -11.82
N ALA A 43 23.68 -11.09 -12.75
CA ALA A 43 24.18 -10.74 -14.09
C ALA A 43 23.16 -9.90 -14.87
N SER A 44 21.88 -10.31 -14.87
CA SER A 44 20.79 -9.54 -15.47
C SER A 44 20.60 -8.18 -14.79
N PHE A 45 20.79 -8.13 -13.47
CA PHE A 45 20.78 -6.86 -12.75
C PHE A 45 21.92 -5.93 -13.17
N ASP A 46 23.15 -6.44 -13.31
CA ASP A 46 24.30 -5.64 -13.72
C ASP A 46 24.08 -5.03 -15.13
N GLU A 47 23.48 -5.80 -16.04
CA GLU A 47 23.07 -5.34 -17.37
C GLU A 47 21.96 -4.26 -17.29
N TRP A 48 20.86 -4.55 -16.60
CA TRP A 48 19.75 -3.61 -16.41
C TRP A 48 20.24 -2.32 -15.76
N ARG A 49 21.09 -2.41 -14.74
CA ARG A 49 21.62 -1.27 -14.00
C ARG A 49 22.47 -0.36 -14.89
N GLY A 50 23.23 -0.92 -15.83
CA GLY A 50 24.02 -0.16 -16.81
C GLY A 50 23.15 0.70 -17.73
N ALA A 51 21.98 0.20 -18.12
CA ALA A 51 21.00 0.91 -18.92
C ALA A 51 20.14 1.89 -18.08
N TYR A 52 19.83 1.53 -16.83
CA TYR A 52 18.93 2.28 -15.97
C TYR A 52 19.39 3.73 -15.71
N ARG A 53 18.45 4.67 -15.80
CA ARG A 53 18.61 6.07 -15.42
C ARG A 53 17.51 6.42 -14.44
N ASN A 54 17.88 7.03 -13.31
CA ASN A 54 16.90 7.45 -12.32
C ASN A 54 15.93 8.47 -12.97
N PRO A 55 14.61 8.17 -13.03
CA PRO A 55 13.63 9.05 -13.66
C PRO A 55 13.47 10.37 -12.91
N SER A 56 13.75 10.39 -11.60
CA SER A 56 13.63 11.55 -10.73
C SER A 56 14.94 12.34 -10.67
N GLN A 57 15.32 12.98 -11.78
CA GLN A 57 16.54 13.83 -11.86
C GLN A 57 16.50 15.07 -10.95
N LYS A 58 15.32 15.43 -10.40
CA LYS A 58 15.11 16.65 -9.60
C LYS A 58 15.34 16.48 -8.09
N HIS A 59 15.64 15.28 -7.59
CA HIS A 59 16.05 15.13 -6.18
C HIS A 59 17.51 15.56 -6.00
N ILE A 60 17.70 16.88 -5.94
CA ILE A 60 18.98 17.56 -5.77
C ILE A 60 19.40 17.48 -4.28
N GLY A 61 20.66 17.10 -4.00
CA GLY A 61 21.28 17.21 -2.67
C GLY A 61 21.18 15.96 -1.78
N SER A 62 21.12 16.14 -0.46
CA SER A 62 21.12 15.05 0.55
C SER A 62 19.80 14.27 0.61
N LYS A 63 18.70 14.79 0.04
CA LYS A 63 17.37 14.15 0.07
C LYS A 63 17.35 12.69 -0.41
N LYS A 64 18.25 12.32 -1.33
CA LYS A 64 18.37 10.93 -1.80
C LYS A 64 18.89 9.99 -0.71
N ASN A 65 19.80 10.45 0.13
CA ASN A 65 20.43 9.64 1.17
C ASN A 65 19.41 9.20 2.22
N LYS A 66 18.43 10.04 2.52
CA LYS A 66 17.33 9.78 3.46
C LYS A 66 16.47 8.54 3.13
N ASN A 67 16.57 8.00 1.92
CA ASN A 67 15.92 6.72 1.56
C ASN A 67 16.58 5.49 2.19
N TRP A 68 17.89 5.55 2.45
CA TRP A 68 18.69 4.41 2.91
C TRP A 68 19.64 4.72 4.07
N ASP A 69 19.80 5.99 4.46
CA ASP A 69 20.59 6.42 5.61
C ASP A 69 19.67 6.57 6.82
N SER A 70 19.72 5.57 7.70
CA SER A 70 18.86 5.50 8.89
C SER A 70 19.15 6.62 9.90
N ALA A 71 20.41 7.05 10.02
CA ALA A 71 20.79 8.10 10.97
C ALA A 71 20.30 9.48 10.52
N GLU A 72 20.43 9.82 9.24
CA GLU A 72 19.88 11.08 8.70
C GLU A 72 18.34 11.09 8.82
N ARG A 73 17.70 9.95 8.56
CA ARG A 73 16.24 9.80 8.69
C ARG A 73 15.75 9.95 10.13
N GLU A 74 16.43 9.31 11.07
CA GLU A 74 16.07 9.37 12.50
C GLU A 74 16.18 10.81 13.03
N ALA A 75 17.23 11.53 12.65
CA ALA A 75 17.38 12.94 13.03
C ALA A 75 16.21 13.81 12.51
N ASP A 76 15.72 13.57 11.29
CA ASP A 76 14.55 14.28 10.77
C ASP A 76 13.28 13.91 11.55
N LEU A 77 13.02 12.61 11.74
CA LEU A 77 11.83 12.13 12.46
C LEU A 77 11.78 12.71 13.89
N GLU A 78 12.91 12.74 14.59
CA GLU A 78 13.02 13.31 15.93
C GLU A 78 12.83 14.82 15.93
N SER A 79 13.31 15.52 14.90
CA SER A 79 13.12 16.97 14.77
C SER A 79 11.64 17.34 14.53
N ASP A 80 10.88 16.45 13.89
CA ASP A 80 9.43 16.57 13.68
C ASP A 80 8.58 16.00 14.85
N GLY A 81 9.21 15.40 15.86
CA GLY A 81 8.49 14.76 16.98
C GLY A 81 7.81 13.43 16.62
N VAL A 82 8.23 12.77 15.55
CA VAL A 82 7.71 11.48 15.07
C VAL A 82 8.49 10.32 15.71
N VAL A 83 7.79 9.48 16.48
CA VAL A 83 8.45 8.38 17.22
C VAL A 83 8.63 7.12 16.39
N ALA A 84 7.76 6.91 15.40
CA ALA A 84 7.76 5.76 14.51
C ALA A 84 7.14 6.09 13.15
N HIS A 85 7.41 5.26 12.14
CA HIS A 85 6.98 5.49 10.76
C HIS A 85 6.74 4.17 10.01
N VAL A 86 5.77 4.20 9.10
CA VAL A 86 5.52 3.15 8.10
C VAL A 86 6.33 3.48 6.84
N ILE A 87 6.99 2.47 6.24
CA ILE A 87 7.91 2.66 5.11
C ILE A 87 7.39 1.94 3.87
N PHE A 88 6.95 2.73 2.88
CA PHE A 88 6.60 2.32 1.52
C PHE A 88 7.83 2.37 0.60
N PRO A 89 7.81 1.66 -0.55
CA PRO A 89 8.91 1.71 -1.51
C PRO A 89 9.03 3.10 -2.17
N ASN A 90 10.25 3.66 -2.20
CA ASN A 90 10.59 4.85 -2.99
C ASN A 90 11.57 4.51 -4.12
N THR A 91 12.74 3.98 -3.75
CA THR A 91 13.76 3.66 -4.74
C THR A 91 13.21 2.57 -5.64
N VAL A 92 13.19 2.86 -6.95
CA VAL A 92 12.79 1.94 -8.00
C VAL A 92 13.44 0.57 -7.76
N PRO A 93 12.65 -0.49 -7.48
CA PRO A 93 13.20 -1.82 -7.28
C PRO A 93 13.93 -2.31 -8.55
N PRO A 94 14.84 -3.28 -8.43
CA PRO A 94 15.50 -3.87 -9.59
C PRO A 94 14.51 -4.29 -10.68
N PHE A 95 14.84 -4.00 -11.94
CA PHE A 95 14.04 -4.36 -13.13
C PHE A 95 12.77 -3.52 -13.39
N TYR A 96 12.52 -2.49 -12.58
CA TYR A 96 11.42 -1.55 -12.79
C TYR A 96 11.89 -0.26 -13.47
N ASP A 97 11.00 0.38 -14.23
CA ASP A 97 11.30 1.71 -14.81
C ASP A 97 10.83 2.86 -13.91
N LYS A 98 9.85 2.61 -13.04
CA LYS A 98 9.20 3.59 -12.17
C LYS A 98 9.08 3.05 -10.74
N ALA A 99 8.67 3.89 -9.79
CA ALA A 99 8.43 3.43 -8.42
C ALA A 99 7.30 2.38 -8.39
N PHE A 100 7.38 1.43 -7.47
CA PHE A 100 6.48 0.26 -7.46
C PHE A 100 4.99 0.66 -7.41
N HIS A 101 4.63 1.65 -6.57
CA HIS A 101 3.23 2.08 -6.37
C HIS A 101 2.62 2.85 -7.56
N VAL A 102 3.42 3.23 -8.56
CA VAL A 102 2.95 3.82 -9.84
C VAL A 102 3.35 2.99 -11.05
N SER A 103 3.87 1.78 -10.82
CA SER A 103 4.15 0.85 -11.90
C SER A 103 2.87 0.09 -12.25
N PRO A 104 2.68 -0.30 -13.53
CA PRO A 104 1.63 -1.25 -13.88
C PRO A 104 1.86 -2.58 -13.15
N THR A 105 0.86 -3.44 -13.13
CA THR A 105 1.09 -4.81 -12.65
C THR A 105 2.04 -5.55 -13.61
N ALA A 106 2.81 -6.51 -13.08
CA ALA A 106 3.84 -7.19 -13.86
C ALA A 106 3.19 -8.02 -14.97
N LYS A 107 3.58 -7.85 -16.23
CA LYS A 107 3.12 -8.74 -17.30
C LYS A 107 3.71 -10.14 -17.14
N PRO A 108 3.05 -11.22 -17.63
CA PRO A 108 3.55 -12.59 -17.49
C PRO A 108 5.01 -12.77 -17.91
N GLU A 109 5.45 -12.09 -18.96
CA GLU A 109 6.81 -12.19 -19.49
C GLU A 109 7.87 -11.52 -18.59
N GLN A 110 7.45 -10.53 -17.80
CA GLN A 110 8.32 -9.73 -16.91
C GLN A 110 8.27 -10.22 -15.46
N TYR A 111 7.23 -10.98 -15.11
CA TYR A 111 6.89 -11.37 -13.75
C TYR A 111 8.08 -11.95 -12.96
N ARG A 112 8.83 -12.89 -13.55
CA ARG A 112 9.98 -13.51 -12.87
C ARG A 112 11.05 -12.50 -12.44
N GLN A 113 11.39 -11.55 -13.32
CA GLN A 113 12.40 -10.52 -13.02
C GLN A 113 11.86 -9.52 -12.00
N TRP A 114 10.62 -9.08 -12.16
CA TRP A 114 9.99 -8.12 -11.25
C TRP A 114 9.86 -8.69 -9.83
N ARG A 115 9.47 -9.97 -9.71
CA ARG A 115 9.46 -10.67 -8.41
C ARG A 115 10.85 -10.76 -7.78
N ALA A 116 11.90 -11.00 -8.56
CA ALA A 116 13.27 -10.96 -8.03
C ALA A 116 13.63 -9.56 -7.46
N GLY A 117 13.21 -8.50 -8.15
CA GLY A 117 13.40 -7.13 -7.70
C GLY A 117 12.63 -6.80 -6.41
N THR A 118 11.37 -7.21 -6.31
CA THR A 118 10.57 -6.99 -5.10
C THR A 118 11.08 -7.80 -3.92
N ARG A 119 11.52 -9.05 -4.11
CA ARG A 119 12.18 -9.83 -3.05
C ARG A 119 13.48 -9.18 -2.59
N ALA A 120 14.29 -8.65 -3.50
CA ALA A 120 15.49 -7.90 -3.13
C ALA A 120 15.16 -6.65 -2.29
N HIS A 121 14.11 -5.92 -2.66
CA HIS A 121 13.62 -4.78 -1.86
C HIS A 121 13.14 -5.21 -0.48
N ASN A 122 12.33 -6.28 -0.38
CA ASN A 122 11.82 -6.79 0.89
C ASN A 122 12.95 -7.24 1.83
N ARG A 123 14.00 -7.90 1.30
CA ARG A 123 15.19 -8.31 2.05
C ARG A 123 15.93 -7.10 2.62
N TRP A 124 16.18 -6.08 1.79
CA TRP A 124 16.78 -4.82 2.24
C TRP A 124 15.92 -4.12 3.30
N LEU A 125 14.61 -4.01 3.07
CA LEU A 125 13.70 -3.29 3.95
C LEU A 125 13.61 -3.97 5.33
N SER A 126 13.68 -5.30 5.37
CA SER A 126 13.74 -6.08 6.60
C SER A 126 14.97 -5.70 7.43
N GLU A 127 16.16 -5.71 6.81
CA GLU A 127 17.41 -5.30 7.49
C GLU A 127 17.36 -3.83 7.93
N PHE A 128 16.87 -2.94 7.07
CA PHE A 128 16.73 -1.52 7.38
C PHE A 128 15.79 -1.27 8.57
N CYS A 129 14.65 -1.98 8.65
CA CYS A 129 13.74 -1.89 9.79
C CYS A 129 14.37 -2.46 11.07
N ALA A 130 15.22 -3.49 10.96
CA ALA A 130 15.91 -4.10 12.09
C ALA A 130 16.98 -3.20 12.73
N GLU A 131 17.46 -2.15 12.04
CA GLU A 131 18.37 -1.15 12.62
C GLU A 131 17.74 -0.36 13.78
N ARG A 132 16.40 -0.25 13.78
CA ARG A 132 15.60 0.47 14.79
C ARG A 132 14.30 -0.29 15.12
N PRO A 133 14.39 -1.44 15.83
CA PRO A 133 13.23 -2.26 16.14
C PRO A 133 12.15 -1.48 16.89
N GLY A 134 10.90 -1.62 16.44
CA GLY A 134 9.74 -0.94 17.05
C GLY A 134 9.55 0.52 16.64
N ARG A 135 10.50 1.14 15.91
CA ARG A 135 10.34 2.48 15.34
C ARG A 135 10.02 2.47 13.85
N SER A 136 10.38 1.41 13.12
CA SER A 136 10.15 1.29 11.68
C SER A 136 9.21 0.12 11.36
N ALA A 137 8.20 0.37 10.54
CA ALA A 137 7.28 -0.66 10.03
C ALA A 137 7.33 -0.71 8.50
N GLY A 138 8.14 -1.62 7.95
CA GLY A 138 8.28 -1.78 6.51
C GLY A 138 7.07 -2.49 5.86
N ILE A 139 6.70 -2.04 4.67
CA ILE A 139 5.64 -2.63 3.84
C ILE A 139 6.28 -3.62 2.86
N GLY A 140 5.94 -4.90 2.98
CA GLY A 140 6.41 -5.93 2.07
C GLY A 140 5.67 -5.91 0.72
N LEU A 141 6.40 -6.08 -0.37
CA LEU A 141 5.88 -6.09 -1.73
C LEU A 141 5.50 -7.51 -2.15
N ILE A 142 4.33 -7.67 -2.76
CA ILE A 142 3.84 -8.93 -3.34
C ILE A 142 3.32 -8.71 -4.76
N HIS A 143 3.04 -9.81 -5.47
CA HIS A 143 2.41 -9.81 -6.79
C HIS A 143 1.13 -10.65 -6.79
N LEU A 144 0.29 -10.48 -7.82
CA LEU A 144 -0.96 -11.25 -8.00
C LEU A 144 -0.89 -12.24 -9.17
N ASN A 145 0.23 -12.27 -9.89
CA ASN A 145 0.42 -13.08 -11.09
C ASN A 145 0.39 -14.59 -10.83
N ASP A 146 0.92 -15.01 -9.68
CA ASP A 146 0.90 -16.40 -9.23
C ASP A 146 0.57 -16.41 -7.72
N ILE A 147 -0.46 -17.17 -7.35
CA ILE A 147 -1.03 -17.15 -5.99
C ILE A 147 -0.13 -17.89 -5.00
N ASP A 148 0.55 -18.96 -5.44
CA ASP A 148 1.43 -19.73 -4.58
C ASP A 148 2.67 -18.91 -4.24
N ASP A 149 3.23 -18.21 -5.24
CA ASP A 149 4.31 -17.25 -5.03
C ASP A 149 3.90 -16.10 -4.11
N ALA A 150 2.70 -15.54 -4.30
CA ALA A 150 2.19 -14.47 -3.44
C ALA A 150 2.05 -14.92 -1.99
N ILE A 151 1.57 -16.14 -1.76
CA ILE A 151 1.48 -16.73 -0.42
C ILE A 151 2.87 -16.97 0.18
N GLU A 152 3.84 -17.45 -0.60
CA GLU A 152 5.23 -17.60 -0.15
C GLU A 152 5.79 -16.25 0.32
N ASP A 153 5.57 -15.19 -0.47
CA ASP A 153 6.05 -13.85 -0.16
C ASP A 153 5.34 -13.26 1.08
N VAL A 154 4.01 -13.42 1.22
CA VAL A 154 3.26 -13.04 2.44
C VAL A 154 3.85 -13.69 3.70
N GLN A 155 4.07 -15.00 3.65
CA GLN A 155 4.63 -15.72 4.78
C GLN A 155 6.08 -15.33 5.07
N TRP A 156 6.86 -15.03 4.02
CA TRP A 156 8.22 -14.52 4.19
C TRP A 156 8.21 -13.13 4.86
N ILE A 157 7.33 -12.22 4.41
CA ILE A 157 7.15 -10.87 4.96
C ILE A 157 6.84 -10.96 6.46
N ALA A 158 5.89 -11.82 6.84
CA ALA A 158 5.52 -12.04 8.24
C ALA A 158 6.70 -12.54 9.09
N ARG A 159 7.43 -13.56 8.61
CA ARG A 159 8.58 -14.13 9.33
C ARG A 159 9.77 -13.19 9.46
N ASN A 160 9.89 -12.20 8.58
CA ASN A 160 11.01 -11.26 8.54
C ASN A 160 10.68 -9.88 9.13
N GLY A 161 9.60 -9.76 9.90
CA GLY A 161 9.36 -8.58 10.73
C GLY A 161 8.95 -7.32 9.94
N LEU A 162 8.48 -7.46 8.70
CA LEU A 162 7.89 -6.36 7.93
C LEU A 162 6.47 -6.08 8.42
N ALA A 163 6.41 -5.48 9.62
CA ALA A 163 5.19 -5.29 10.40
C ALA A 163 4.22 -4.24 9.81
N GLY A 164 4.62 -3.50 8.77
CA GLY A 164 3.73 -2.60 8.04
C GLY A 164 2.65 -3.37 7.25
N GLY A 165 2.88 -4.65 6.98
CA GLY A 165 1.97 -5.49 6.22
C GLY A 165 2.43 -5.66 4.77
N VAL A 166 1.46 -5.89 3.87
CA VAL A 166 1.72 -6.10 2.44
C VAL A 166 1.20 -4.95 1.60
N LEU A 167 1.93 -4.55 0.57
CA LEU A 167 1.42 -3.68 -0.49
C LEU A 167 0.72 -4.56 -1.53
N LEU A 168 -0.61 -4.54 -1.53
CA LEU A 168 -1.43 -5.31 -2.45
C LEU A 168 -1.54 -4.58 -3.79
N PRO A 169 -1.06 -5.17 -4.91
CA PRO A 169 -1.28 -4.60 -6.23
C PRO A 169 -2.77 -4.38 -6.52
N LEU A 170 -3.10 -3.28 -7.18
CA LEU A 170 -4.44 -3.03 -7.69
C LEU A 170 -4.45 -3.20 -9.21
N PRO A 171 -5.08 -4.27 -9.75
CA PRO A 171 -5.24 -4.44 -11.19
C PRO A 171 -5.95 -3.25 -11.84
N ALA A 172 -5.33 -2.68 -12.87
CA ALA A 172 -5.92 -1.64 -13.70
C ALA A 172 -6.94 -2.26 -14.69
N PRO A 173 -7.86 -1.47 -15.27
CA PRO A 173 -8.83 -2.00 -16.24
C PRO A 173 -8.23 -2.74 -17.45
N ASP A 174 -7.00 -2.38 -17.83
CA ASP A 174 -6.22 -2.93 -18.95
C ASP A 174 -5.36 -4.15 -18.56
N ASP A 175 -5.32 -4.52 -17.27
CA ASP A 175 -4.61 -5.70 -16.75
C ASP A 175 -5.43 -6.99 -16.96
N SER A 176 -5.69 -7.34 -18.22
CA SER A 176 -6.52 -8.51 -18.59
C SER A 176 -5.98 -9.88 -18.17
N HIS A 177 -4.73 -9.93 -17.67
CA HIS A 177 -4.06 -11.12 -17.18
C HIS A 177 -4.26 -11.36 -15.67
N LEU A 178 -4.92 -10.44 -14.97
CA LEU A 178 -5.27 -10.55 -13.56
C LEU A 178 -6.78 -10.51 -13.39
N GLU A 179 -7.26 -11.22 -12.37
CA GLU A 179 -8.67 -11.21 -11.99
C GLU A 179 -8.96 -9.99 -11.09
N PRO A 180 -10.22 -9.56 -10.97
CA PRO A 180 -10.58 -8.55 -9.98
C PRO A 180 -10.35 -9.09 -8.56
N LEU A 181 -10.05 -8.20 -7.60
CA LEU A 181 -9.65 -8.58 -6.23
C LEU A 181 -10.72 -9.37 -5.46
N TYR A 182 -11.97 -9.33 -5.90
CA TYR A 182 -13.06 -10.11 -5.29
C TYR A 182 -13.18 -11.54 -5.81
N ALA A 183 -12.43 -11.91 -6.85
CA ALA A 183 -12.49 -13.22 -7.46
C ALA A 183 -12.07 -14.32 -6.46
N PRO A 184 -12.79 -15.46 -6.40
CA PRO A 184 -12.47 -16.55 -5.47
C PRO A 184 -11.08 -17.17 -5.64
N CYS A 185 -10.41 -16.98 -6.78
CA CYS A 185 -9.04 -17.44 -6.97
C CYS A 185 -8.04 -16.79 -5.99
N TYR A 186 -8.36 -15.62 -5.45
CA TYR A 186 -7.54 -14.94 -4.45
C TYR A 186 -7.87 -15.33 -3.00
N ASP A 187 -8.90 -16.14 -2.75
CA ASP A 187 -9.29 -16.57 -1.40
C ASP A 187 -8.15 -17.24 -0.61
N PRO A 188 -7.29 -18.09 -1.20
CA PRO A 188 -6.11 -18.62 -0.52
C PRO A 188 -5.12 -17.53 -0.07
N LEU A 189 -4.94 -16.47 -0.88
CA LEU A 189 -4.09 -15.33 -0.53
C LEU A 189 -4.69 -14.53 0.64
N TRP A 190 -6.00 -14.29 0.61
CA TRP A 190 -6.73 -13.62 1.70
C TRP A 190 -6.61 -14.39 3.02
N ALA A 191 -6.74 -15.71 2.97
CA ALA A 191 -6.51 -16.58 4.12
C ALA A 191 -5.09 -16.43 4.66
N ALA A 192 -4.07 -16.50 3.79
CA ALA A 192 -2.67 -16.40 4.18
C ALA A 192 -2.32 -15.05 4.84
N ILE A 193 -2.80 -13.93 4.28
CA ILE A 193 -2.60 -12.59 4.86
C ILE A 193 -3.27 -12.49 6.24
N GLN A 194 -4.49 -13.02 6.36
CA GLN A 194 -5.25 -13.02 7.61
C GLN A 194 -4.58 -13.89 8.69
N ASP A 195 -4.08 -15.07 8.32
CA ASP A 195 -3.45 -16.01 9.25
C ASP A 195 -2.06 -15.54 9.69
N CYS A 196 -1.38 -14.75 8.86
CA CYS A 196 -0.14 -14.04 9.21
C CYS A 196 -0.38 -12.74 10.00
N ASP A 197 -1.64 -12.34 10.22
CA ASP A 197 -2.04 -11.06 10.85
C ASP A 197 -1.37 -9.83 10.21
N LEU A 198 -1.24 -9.85 8.88
CA LEU A 198 -0.69 -8.73 8.12
C LEU A 198 -1.80 -7.78 7.65
N VAL A 199 -1.48 -6.48 7.67
CA VAL A 199 -2.35 -5.44 7.12
C VAL A 199 -2.18 -5.38 5.60
N ILE A 200 -3.29 -5.30 4.89
CA ILE A 200 -3.31 -5.01 3.45
C ILE A 200 -3.20 -3.50 3.28
N ASN A 201 -2.24 -3.05 2.48
CA ASN A 201 -2.08 -1.67 2.11
C ASN A 201 -2.29 -1.51 0.61
N GLN A 202 -3.01 -0.46 0.24
CA GLN A 202 -2.97 0.10 -1.12
C GLN A 202 -2.50 1.53 -1.02
N HIS A 203 -1.76 1.97 -2.03
CA HIS A 203 -1.14 3.28 -2.04
C HIS A 203 -1.61 4.05 -3.26
N SER A 204 -1.77 5.37 -3.11
CA SER A 204 -2.07 6.27 -4.21
C SER A 204 -1.13 6.04 -5.41
N GLY A 205 -1.65 6.20 -6.62
CA GLY A 205 -0.94 5.91 -7.87
C GLY A 205 -1.21 4.53 -8.48
N GLN A 206 -1.77 3.57 -7.71
CA GLN A 206 -2.08 2.23 -8.20
C GLN A 206 -3.44 2.14 -8.91
N GLY A 207 -3.57 1.17 -9.82
CA GLY A 207 -4.83 0.82 -10.49
C GLY A 207 -5.26 1.78 -11.60
N SER A 208 -4.48 2.82 -11.86
CA SER A 208 -4.65 3.71 -13.00
C SER A 208 -4.38 2.97 -14.31
N PRO A 209 -5.19 3.18 -15.36
CA PRO A 209 -4.93 2.63 -16.70
C PRO A 209 -3.71 3.32 -17.34
N ASP A 210 -3.23 2.77 -18.45
CA ASP A 210 -2.27 3.46 -19.30
C ASP A 210 -2.93 4.65 -20.03
N TYR A 211 -2.45 5.87 -19.75
CA TYR A 211 -2.92 7.10 -20.40
C TYR A 211 -2.16 7.42 -21.70
N GLY A 212 -1.11 6.66 -22.03
CA GLY A 212 -0.24 6.93 -23.17
C GLY A 212 0.54 8.24 -23.05
N ASP A 213 1.13 8.67 -24.18
CA ASP A 213 2.00 9.86 -24.26
C ASP A 213 1.30 11.09 -24.87
N ASP A 214 -0.01 11.00 -25.15
CA ASP A 214 -0.75 12.08 -25.79
C ASP A 214 -0.94 13.30 -24.87
N PRO A 215 -1.02 14.52 -25.44
CA PRO A 215 -1.26 15.73 -24.65
C PRO A 215 -2.51 15.64 -23.78
N GLY A 216 -2.34 15.77 -22.47
CA GLY A 216 -3.42 15.72 -21.48
C GLY A 216 -3.46 14.41 -20.66
N GLY A 217 -2.73 13.37 -21.05
CA GLY A 217 -2.64 12.11 -20.29
C GLY A 217 -2.26 12.31 -18.83
N ASP A 218 -1.21 13.10 -18.55
CA ASP A 218 -0.80 13.42 -17.18
C ASP A 218 -1.89 14.14 -16.37
N ALA A 219 -2.62 15.07 -16.99
CA ALA A 219 -3.68 15.82 -16.31
C ALA A 219 -4.87 14.92 -15.97
N LEU A 220 -5.22 13.99 -16.87
CA LEU A 220 -6.23 12.97 -16.64
C LEU A 220 -5.78 12.00 -15.54
N TRP A 221 -4.54 11.53 -15.59
CA TRP A 221 -3.98 10.65 -14.56
C TRP A 221 -4.05 11.30 -13.18
N VAL A 222 -3.63 12.57 -13.03
CA VAL A 222 -3.72 13.30 -11.75
C VAL A 222 -5.16 13.43 -11.26
N LEU A 223 -6.11 13.70 -12.17
CA LEU A 223 -7.54 13.83 -11.83
C LEU A 223 -8.15 12.50 -11.39
N GLU A 224 -7.81 11.41 -12.07
CA GLU A 224 -8.46 10.10 -11.91
C GLU A 224 -7.75 9.17 -10.93
N MET A 225 -6.50 9.45 -10.56
CA MET A 225 -5.74 8.67 -9.57
C MET A 225 -6.53 8.41 -8.27
N PRO A 226 -7.20 9.41 -7.64
CA PRO A 226 -8.02 9.14 -6.45
C PRO A 226 -9.18 8.19 -6.72
N PHE A 227 -9.78 8.25 -7.91
CA PHE A 227 -10.87 7.35 -8.29
C PHE A 227 -10.37 5.92 -8.43
N PHE A 228 -9.25 5.71 -9.14
CA PHE A 228 -8.73 4.38 -9.40
C PHE A 228 -8.25 3.68 -8.13
N VAL A 229 -7.51 4.36 -7.26
CA VAL A 229 -7.02 3.74 -6.02
C VAL A 229 -8.17 3.36 -5.06
N GLN A 230 -9.27 4.13 -5.04
CA GLN A 230 -10.48 3.81 -4.27
C GLN A 230 -11.23 2.55 -4.78
N ARG A 231 -10.93 2.07 -6.00
CA ARG A 231 -11.57 0.86 -6.54
C ARG A 231 -11.20 -0.37 -5.76
N GLY A 232 -9.97 -0.48 -5.23
CA GLY A 232 -9.59 -1.64 -4.43
C GLY A 232 -10.39 -1.73 -3.13
N PHE A 233 -10.58 -0.60 -2.44
CA PHE A 233 -11.49 -0.49 -1.30
C PHE A 233 -12.92 -0.93 -1.64
N CYS A 234 -13.45 -0.48 -2.78
CA CYS A 234 -14.77 -0.89 -3.25
C CYS A 234 -14.85 -2.40 -3.54
N GLN A 235 -13.84 -2.95 -4.24
CA GLN A 235 -13.80 -4.36 -4.64
C GLN A 235 -13.74 -5.29 -3.43
N LEU A 236 -12.89 -5.01 -2.44
CA LEU A 236 -12.76 -5.85 -1.25
C LEU A 236 -14.04 -5.85 -0.39
N ILE A 237 -14.72 -4.70 -0.28
CA ILE A 237 -15.97 -4.60 0.48
C ILE A 237 -17.14 -5.21 -0.29
N LEU A 238 -17.49 -4.66 -1.46
CA LEU A 238 -18.69 -5.08 -2.20
C LEU A 238 -18.56 -6.50 -2.77
N GLY A 239 -17.33 -6.94 -3.05
CA GLY A 239 -17.03 -8.30 -3.43
C GLY A 239 -17.05 -9.32 -2.29
N GLY A 240 -17.37 -8.87 -1.07
CA GLY A 240 -17.54 -9.74 0.09
C GLY A 240 -16.26 -10.39 0.59
N VAL A 241 -15.08 -9.86 0.25
CA VAL A 241 -13.80 -10.41 0.73
C VAL A 241 -13.75 -10.31 2.24
N PHE A 242 -14.14 -9.18 2.82
CA PHE A 242 -14.19 -9.03 4.27
C PHE A 242 -15.28 -9.89 4.93
N GLU A 243 -16.37 -10.22 4.25
CA GLU A 243 -17.35 -11.18 4.78
C GLU A 243 -16.72 -12.57 4.92
N ARG A 244 -15.99 -13.02 3.90
CA ARG A 244 -15.29 -14.32 3.90
C ARG A 244 -14.09 -14.34 4.88
N PHE A 245 -13.40 -13.20 5.02
CA PHE A 245 -12.17 -13.06 5.80
C PHE A 245 -12.28 -11.89 6.80
N PRO A 246 -13.00 -12.09 7.92
CA PRO A 246 -13.43 -10.99 8.78
C PRO A 246 -12.31 -10.33 9.59
N ARG A 247 -11.13 -10.95 9.73
CA ARG A 247 -9.99 -10.38 10.48
C ARG A 247 -8.99 -9.62 9.59
N LEU A 248 -9.19 -9.60 8.27
CA LEU A 248 -8.35 -8.79 7.40
C LEU A 248 -8.43 -7.31 7.79
N ARG A 249 -7.30 -6.62 7.71
CA ARG A 249 -7.20 -5.17 7.93
C ARG A 249 -6.74 -4.52 6.64
N PHE A 250 -7.31 -3.38 6.29
CA PHE A 250 -7.03 -2.69 5.04
C PHE A 250 -6.78 -1.21 5.29
N ILE A 251 -5.73 -0.65 4.68
CA ILE A 251 -5.40 0.77 4.73
C ILE A 251 -5.22 1.28 3.30
N LEU A 252 -5.85 2.43 3.02
CA LEU A 252 -5.62 3.20 1.78
C LEU A 252 -4.74 4.40 2.09
N THR A 253 -3.49 4.36 1.64
CA THR A 253 -2.45 5.36 1.93
C THR A 253 -2.40 6.45 0.85
N GLU A 254 -2.04 7.67 1.27
CA GLU A 254 -1.84 8.85 0.41
C GLU A 254 -3.06 9.26 -0.45
N SER A 255 -4.27 8.81 -0.09
CA SER A 255 -5.51 9.09 -0.83
C SER A 255 -6.44 10.10 -0.12
N GLY A 256 -5.99 10.64 1.03
CA GLY A 256 -6.84 11.39 1.94
C GLY A 256 -8.02 10.57 2.48
N CYS A 257 -8.90 11.20 3.26
CA CYS A 257 -10.06 10.53 3.88
C CYS A 257 -11.40 11.22 3.60
N ALA A 258 -11.40 12.42 3.01
CA ALA A 258 -12.61 13.22 2.80
C ALA A 258 -13.64 12.57 1.86
N TRP A 259 -13.20 11.70 0.96
CA TRP A 259 -14.05 10.94 0.04
C TRP A 259 -14.86 9.84 0.76
N ALA A 260 -14.33 9.28 1.85
CA ALA A 260 -14.84 8.03 2.45
C ALA A 260 -16.29 8.12 2.92
N PRO A 261 -16.74 9.18 3.64
CA PRO A 261 -18.14 9.26 4.05
C PRO A 261 -19.13 9.31 2.89
N GLY A 262 -18.76 9.99 1.80
CA GLY A 262 -19.60 10.10 0.60
C GLY A 262 -19.68 8.78 -0.16
N LEU A 263 -18.54 8.12 -0.36
CA LEU A 263 -18.46 6.84 -1.05
C LEU A 263 -19.21 5.74 -0.27
N LEU A 264 -19.03 5.65 1.05
CA LEU A 264 -19.72 4.66 1.88
C LEU A 264 -21.24 4.80 1.84
N ARG A 265 -21.77 6.04 1.91
CA ARG A 265 -23.22 6.26 1.75
C ARG A 265 -23.73 5.76 0.39
N ARG A 266 -22.95 5.95 -0.67
CA ARG A 266 -23.30 5.45 -2.01
C ARG A 266 -23.27 3.92 -2.05
N MET A 267 -22.24 3.29 -1.48
CA MET A 267 -22.13 1.83 -1.41
C MET A 267 -23.26 1.21 -0.60
N ASP A 268 -23.64 1.81 0.54
CA ASP A 268 -24.80 1.38 1.33
C ASP A 268 -26.10 1.50 0.54
N GLY A 269 -26.29 2.60 -0.20
CA GLY A 269 -27.45 2.74 -1.09
C GLY A 269 -27.50 1.67 -2.20
N VAL A 270 -26.34 1.32 -2.76
CA VAL A 270 -26.22 0.22 -3.73
C VAL A 270 -26.62 -1.11 -3.08
N HIS A 271 -26.09 -1.40 -1.89
CA HIS A 271 -26.44 -2.60 -1.13
C HIS A 271 -27.93 -2.71 -0.82
N MET A 272 -28.56 -1.62 -0.37
CA MET A 272 -29.99 -1.56 -0.10
C MET A 272 -30.83 -1.85 -1.36
N GLY A 273 -30.47 -1.25 -2.50
CA GLY A 273 -31.15 -1.51 -3.77
C GLY A 273 -31.03 -2.98 -4.21
N MET A 274 -29.82 -3.55 -4.11
CA MET A 274 -29.60 -4.97 -4.41
C MET A 274 -30.41 -5.88 -3.48
N ARG A 275 -30.46 -5.61 -2.18
CA ARG A 275 -31.30 -6.37 -1.23
C ARG A 275 -32.80 -6.26 -1.51
N ALA A 276 -33.25 -5.12 -2.04
CA ALA A 276 -34.64 -4.93 -2.46
C ALA A 276 -34.95 -5.62 -3.81
N GLY A 277 -33.94 -6.18 -4.48
CA GLY A 277 -34.07 -6.85 -5.76
C GLY A 277 -34.20 -5.91 -6.96
N MET A 278 -34.12 -4.58 -6.78
CA MET A 278 -34.22 -3.61 -7.88
C MET A 278 -33.32 -2.39 -7.66
N MET A 279 -32.66 -1.94 -8.73
CA MET A 279 -31.93 -0.67 -8.75
C MET A 279 -32.06 -0.01 -10.12
N GLY A 280 -32.74 1.14 -10.16
CA GLY A 280 -33.15 1.74 -11.43
C GLY A 280 -34.08 0.80 -12.19
N GLU A 281 -33.75 0.53 -13.46
CA GLU A 281 -34.50 -0.38 -14.33
C GLU A 281 -33.96 -1.82 -14.33
N VAL A 282 -32.93 -2.11 -13.51
CA VAL A 282 -32.26 -3.42 -13.48
C VAL A 282 -32.77 -4.27 -12.32
N ASP A 283 -33.22 -5.49 -12.64
CA ASP A 283 -33.62 -6.53 -11.68
C ASP A 283 -32.41 -7.27 -11.12
N TYR A 284 -32.28 -7.27 -9.79
CA TYR A 284 -31.22 -7.92 -9.03
C TYR A 284 -31.76 -9.00 -8.09
N SER A 285 -33.00 -9.46 -8.27
CA SER A 285 -33.63 -10.48 -7.41
C SER A 285 -32.86 -11.81 -7.36
N SER A 286 -32.04 -12.12 -8.37
CA SER A 286 -31.15 -13.28 -8.41
C SER A 286 -29.75 -13.03 -7.84
N ALA A 287 -29.38 -11.78 -7.57
CA ALA A 287 -28.08 -11.42 -7.03
C ALA A 287 -28.04 -11.70 -5.52
N THR A 288 -26.93 -12.27 -5.05
CA THR A 288 -26.70 -12.42 -3.61
C THR A 288 -26.10 -11.12 -3.07
N ALA A 289 -26.90 -10.37 -2.31
CA ALA A 289 -26.40 -9.21 -1.57
C ALA A 289 -25.62 -9.65 -0.33
N LEU A 290 -24.67 -8.83 0.11
CA LEU A 290 -23.95 -9.05 1.36
C LEU A 290 -24.92 -9.06 2.56
N PRO A 291 -24.64 -9.83 3.62
CA PRO A 291 -25.46 -9.83 4.83
C PRO A 291 -25.59 -8.43 5.45
N GLU A 292 -24.46 -7.71 5.57
CA GLU A 292 -24.37 -6.40 6.20
C GLU A 292 -24.10 -5.29 5.18
N PRO A 293 -24.40 -4.01 5.49
CA PRO A 293 -24.08 -2.90 4.59
C PRO A 293 -22.56 -2.68 4.47
N PRO A 294 -22.07 -2.16 3.33
CA PRO A 294 -20.66 -1.79 3.12
C PRO A 294 -20.02 -0.99 4.27
N SER A 295 -20.75 -0.05 4.88
CA SER A 295 -20.25 0.73 6.01
C SER A 295 -19.97 -0.09 7.27
N PHE A 296 -20.64 -1.23 7.46
CA PHE A 296 -20.32 -2.18 8.53
C PHE A 296 -18.93 -2.78 8.32
N TYR A 297 -18.65 -3.29 7.11
CA TYR A 297 -17.37 -3.88 6.77
C TYR A 297 -16.24 -2.85 6.84
N ALA A 298 -16.46 -1.64 6.32
CA ALA A 298 -15.48 -0.56 6.41
C ALA A 298 -15.13 -0.22 7.87
N ARG A 299 -16.11 -0.14 8.77
CA ARG A 299 -15.83 0.11 10.20
C ARG A 299 -15.04 -1.01 10.88
N ARG A 300 -15.24 -2.26 10.42
CA ARG A 300 -14.61 -3.43 11.03
C ARG A 300 -13.20 -3.67 10.50
N ASN A 301 -12.97 -3.43 9.21
CA ASN A 301 -11.78 -3.87 8.49
C ASN A 301 -10.87 -2.71 8.05
N CYS A 302 -11.35 -1.45 8.04
CA CYS A 302 -10.64 -0.30 7.47
C CYS A 302 -10.52 0.88 8.45
#